data_AF-A0A9E3XIF4-F1
#
_entry.id   AF-A0A9E3XIF4-F1
#
_cell.length_a   1.000
_cell.length_b   1.000
_cell.length_c   1.000
_cell.angle_alpha   90.00
_cell.angle_beta   90.00
_cell.angle_gamma   90.00
#
_symmetry.space_group_name_H-M   'P 1'
#
loop_
_entity.id
_entity.type
_entity.pdbx_description
1 polymer ?
#
loop_
_entity_poly.entity_id
_entity_poly.type
_entity_poly.pdbx_seq_one_letter_code
_entity_poly.pdbx_strand_id
1 'polypeptide(L)'
;QTARGRIMRRIGDLAAKHAEHLARIEVRDNGKLISEMQAQTKYLPEWYYYYGGLADKINGAVIPIDKPDTFTYTLKEPVGVCAFITPWNSPLMLVAWKLAPALAAGCTVVIKPSEYTSASLLEFVKLVIEEAEVPPGVVNIVTGYGQVVGEPLVTHPKVAKVAFTGGTATGSRVNELAAKTFKKVS
;
A
#
# COMPACT_ATOMS: atom_id res chain seq x y z
N GLN A 1 11.18 2.08 -14.94
CA GLN A 1 9.74 2.09 -14.58
C GLN A 1 9.06 0.78 -14.96
N THR A 2 9.30 0.24 -16.15
CA THR A 2 8.83 -1.08 -16.61
C THR A 2 9.16 -2.26 -15.69
N ALA A 3 10.33 -2.26 -15.03
CA ALA A 3 10.69 -3.30 -14.06
C ALA A 3 9.71 -3.38 -12.86
N ARG A 4 9.23 -2.23 -12.37
CA ARG A 4 8.23 -2.19 -11.28
C ARG A 4 6.90 -2.81 -11.73
N GLY A 5 6.48 -2.53 -12.96
CA GLY A 5 5.30 -3.14 -13.55
C GLY A 5 5.38 -4.67 -13.62
N ARG A 6 6.56 -5.23 -13.91
CA ARG A 6 6.77 -6.69 -13.91
C ARG A 6 6.66 -7.31 -12.52
N ILE A 7 7.28 -6.70 -11.51
CA ILE A 7 7.16 -7.12 -10.10
C ILE A 7 5.69 -7.08 -9.68
N MET A 8 4.99 -5.99 -10.00
CA MET A 8 3.55 -5.86 -9.74
C MET A 8 2.72 -6.97 -10.40
N ARG A 9 3.03 -7.33 -11.65
CA ARG A 9 2.35 -8.44 -12.34
C ARG A 9 2.54 -9.76 -11.58
N ARG A 10 3.76 -10.03 -11.11
CA ARG A 10 4.06 -11.23 -10.28
C ARG A 10 3.34 -11.22 -8.95
N ILE A 11 3.24 -10.07 -8.27
CA ILE A 11 2.44 -9.96 -7.04
C ILE A 11 0.98 -10.33 -7.31
N GLY A 12 0.41 -9.85 -8.42
CA GLY A 12 -0.94 -10.23 -8.83
C GLY A 12 -1.07 -11.72 -9.16
N ASP A 13 -0.08 -12.32 -9.84
CA ASP A 13 -0.07 -13.75 -10.13
C ASP A 13 -0.01 -14.60 -8.84
N LEU A 14 0.78 -14.18 -7.85
CA LEU A 14 0.82 -14.81 -6.53
C LEU A 14 -0.51 -14.66 -5.79
N ALA A 15 -1.11 -13.47 -5.82
CA ALA A 15 -2.44 -13.25 -5.25
C ALA A 15 -3.48 -14.17 -5.89
N ALA A 16 -3.44 -14.36 -7.22
CA ALA A 16 -4.35 -15.23 -7.94
C ALA A 16 -4.13 -16.71 -7.59
N LYS A 17 -2.87 -17.16 -7.62
CA LYS A 17 -2.45 -18.53 -7.28
C LYS A 17 -2.87 -18.92 -5.86
N HIS A 18 -2.79 -17.99 -4.91
CA HIS A 18 -3.08 -18.25 -3.49
C HIS A 18 -4.45 -17.72 -3.03
N ALA A 19 -5.32 -17.26 -3.92
CA ALA A 19 -6.58 -16.56 -3.58
C ALA A 19 -7.48 -17.36 -2.62
N GLU A 20 -7.63 -18.66 -2.84
CA GLU A 20 -8.47 -19.52 -2.00
C GLU A 20 -7.86 -19.77 -0.62
N HIS A 21 -6.52 -19.93 -0.57
CA HIS A 21 -5.78 -20.09 0.68
C HIS A 21 -5.87 -18.83 1.53
N LEU A 22 -5.61 -17.67 0.91
CA LEU A 22 -5.72 -16.35 1.55
C LEU A 22 -7.15 -16.07 2.03
N ALA A 23 -8.18 -16.48 1.28
CA ALA A 23 -9.58 -16.33 1.70
C ALA A 23 -9.89 -17.13 2.97
N ARG A 24 -9.39 -18.36 3.08
CA ARG A 24 -9.58 -19.17 4.29
C ARG A 24 -8.92 -18.55 5.52
N ILE A 25 -7.75 -17.93 5.35
CA ILE A 25 -7.07 -17.23 6.45
C ILE A 25 -7.87 -15.98 6.83
N GLU A 26 -8.26 -15.15 5.87
CA GLU A 26 -9.12 -13.96 6.10
C GLU A 26 -10.38 -14.32 6.90
N VAL A 27 -11.13 -15.33 6.45
CA VAL A 27 -12.37 -15.77 7.12
C VAL A 27 -12.12 -16.22 8.55
N ARG A 28 -11.03 -16.95 8.79
CA ARG A 28 -10.65 -17.39 10.15
C ARG A 28 -10.28 -16.21 11.04
N ASP A 29 -9.66 -15.18 10.48
CA ASP A 29 -9.14 -14.03 11.21
C ASP A 29 -10.24 -12.98 11.47
N ASN A 30 -11.06 -12.64 10.47
CA ASN A 30 -12.05 -11.56 10.54
C ASN A 30 -13.52 -12.02 10.64
N GLY A 31 -13.81 -13.29 10.45
CA GLY A 31 -15.15 -13.87 10.61
C GLY A 31 -16.13 -13.61 9.46
N LYS A 32 -15.71 -13.00 8.34
CA LYS A 32 -16.58 -12.80 7.17
C LYS A 32 -17.01 -14.11 6.52
N LEU A 33 -18.10 -14.07 5.76
CA LEU A 33 -18.56 -15.23 5.00
C LEU A 33 -17.55 -15.60 3.90
N ILE A 34 -17.31 -16.90 3.72
CA ILE A 34 -16.36 -17.40 2.70
C ILE A 34 -16.78 -17.01 1.29
N SER A 35 -18.08 -16.93 0.99
CA SER A 35 -18.60 -16.49 -0.31
C SER A 35 -18.18 -15.05 -0.63
N GLU A 36 -18.29 -14.14 0.35
CA GLU A 36 -17.84 -12.75 0.21
C GLU A 36 -16.32 -12.68 0.08
N MET A 37 -15.61 -13.43 0.92
CA MET A 37 -14.16 -13.33 0.98
C MET A 37 -13.48 -13.93 -0.25
N GLN A 38 -14.00 -15.03 -0.78
CA GLN A 38 -13.52 -15.61 -2.04
C GLN A 38 -13.68 -14.64 -3.21
N ALA A 39 -14.79 -13.89 -3.28
CA ALA A 39 -14.95 -12.87 -4.31
C ALA A 39 -13.89 -11.76 -4.17
N GLN A 40 -13.62 -11.31 -2.94
CA GLN A 40 -12.61 -10.28 -2.68
C GLN A 40 -11.18 -10.75 -3.02
N THR A 41 -10.77 -11.94 -2.57
CA THR A 41 -9.40 -12.42 -2.82
C THR A 41 -9.17 -12.78 -4.29
N LYS A 42 -10.19 -13.27 -5.00
CA LYS A 42 -10.12 -13.50 -6.46
C LYS A 42 -9.99 -12.19 -7.26
N TYR A 43 -10.50 -11.08 -6.74
CA TYR A 43 -10.38 -9.75 -7.37
C TYR A 43 -9.09 -9.01 -6.98
N LEU A 44 -8.40 -9.47 -5.94
CA LEU A 44 -7.14 -8.89 -5.46
C LEU A 44 -6.07 -8.70 -6.56
N PRO A 45 -5.87 -9.65 -7.50
CA PRO A 45 -4.87 -9.51 -8.58
C PRO A 45 -5.08 -8.30 -9.46
N GLU A 46 -6.33 -7.92 -9.71
CA GLU A 46 -6.69 -6.86 -10.66
C GLU A 46 -6.11 -5.50 -10.26
N TRP A 47 -6.00 -5.22 -8.96
CA TRP A 47 -5.33 -4.01 -8.46
C TRP A 47 -3.85 -3.97 -8.85
N TYR A 48 -3.16 -5.10 -8.73
CA TYR A 48 -1.75 -5.19 -9.08
C TYR A 48 -1.54 -5.16 -10.59
N TYR A 49 -2.45 -5.73 -11.38
CA TYR A 49 -2.40 -5.68 -12.84
C TYR A 49 -2.62 -4.26 -13.35
N TYR A 50 -3.65 -3.58 -12.83
CA TYR A 50 -3.98 -2.21 -13.20
C TYR A 50 -2.80 -1.26 -12.90
N TYR A 51 -2.32 -1.23 -11.65
CA TYR A 51 -1.22 -0.35 -11.28
C TYR A 51 0.12 -0.80 -11.85
N GLY A 52 0.31 -2.10 -12.12
CA GLY A 52 1.46 -2.62 -12.86
C GLY A 52 1.52 -2.08 -14.28
N GLY A 53 0.38 -2.02 -14.99
CA GLY A 53 0.26 -1.39 -16.31
C GLY A 53 0.40 0.13 -16.29
N LEU A 54 0.11 0.78 -15.16
CA LEU A 54 0.27 2.22 -14.96
C LEU A 54 1.71 2.63 -14.58
N ALA A 55 2.53 1.70 -14.08
CA ALA A 55 3.82 2.00 -13.46
C ALA A 55 4.84 2.72 -14.36
N ASP A 56 4.70 2.61 -15.69
CA ASP A 56 5.52 3.28 -16.71
C ASP A 56 4.77 4.38 -17.49
N LYS A 57 3.57 4.75 -17.05
CA LYS A 57 2.72 5.81 -17.62
C LYS A 57 2.59 7.02 -16.70
N ILE A 58 3.53 7.16 -15.77
CA ILE A 58 3.60 8.31 -14.85
C ILE A 58 4.28 9.47 -15.59
N ASN A 59 3.46 10.32 -16.19
CA ASN A 59 3.92 11.41 -17.05
C ASN A 59 3.94 12.76 -16.32
N GLY A 60 4.91 13.59 -16.70
CA GLY A 60 4.90 15.03 -16.46
C GLY A 60 4.18 15.79 -17.57
N ALA A 61 4.37 17.10 -17.62
CA ALA A 61 3.87 17.96 -18.69
C ALA A 61 4.89 19.05 -19.02
N VAL A 62 4.97 19.44 -20.29
CA VAL A 62 5.66 20.65 -20.75
C VAL A 62 4.66 21.80 -20.69
N ILE A 63 5.04 22.92 -20.10
CA ILE A 63 4.12 24.04 -19.83
C ILE A 63 4.53 25.23 -20.70
N PRO A 64 3.63 25.75 -21.56
CA PRO A 64 3.90 26.97 -22.32
C PRO A 64 3.96 28.16 -21.36
N ILE A 65 4.99 29.00 -21.51
CA ILE A 65 5.15 30.24 -20.75
C ILE A 65 5.53 31.39 -21.68
N ASP A 66 5.30 32.62 -21.22
CA ASP A 66 5.53 33.87 -21.95
C ASP A 66 6.99 34.33 -21.96
N LYS A 67 7.88 33.60 -21.28
CA LYS A 67 9.30 33.92 -21.19
C LYS A 67 10.09 33.29 -22.34
N PRO A 68 10.70 34.09 -23.23
CA PRO A 68 11.57 33.58 -24.29
C PRO A 68 12.75 32.77 -23.72
N ASP A 69 13.27 31.86 -24.53
CA ASP A 69 14.47 31.05 -24.24
C ASP A 69 14.41 30.26 -22.93
N THR A 70 13.20 29.95 -22.44
CA THR A 70 12.99 29.20 -21.20
C THR A 70 12.14 27.96 -21.45
N PHE A 71 12.68 26.77 -21.16
CA PHE A 71 11.97 25.50 -21.23
C PHE A 71 11.41 25.10 -19.86
N THR A 72 10.08 24.98 -19.75
CA THR A 72 9.40 24.65 -18.49
C THR A 72 8.69 23.31 -18.58
N TYR A 73 8.91 22.46 -17.58
CA TYR A 73 8.26 21.16 -17.49
C TYR A 73 8.04 20.75 -16.03
N THR A 74 7.19 19.75 -15.83
CA THR A 74 6.93 19.12 -14.54
C THR A 74 7.34 17.66 -14.56
N LEU A 75 7.71 17.13 -13.40
CA LEU A 75 7.95 15.71 -13.17
C LEU A 75 7.03 15.20 -12.06
N LYS A 76 6.85 13.88 -12.01
CA LYS A 76 6.15 13.17 -10.94
C LYS A 76 7.11 12.17 -10.33
N GLU A 77 7.41 12.35 -9.05
CA GLU A 77 8.37 11.54 -8.31
C GLU A 77 7.67 10.82 -7.14
N PRO A 78 8.17 9.66 -6.70
CA PRO A 78 7.64 8.99 -5.52
C PRO A 78 7.73 9.89 -4.29
N VAL A 79 6.72 9.82 -3.43
CA VAL A 79 6.69 10.62 -2.20
C VAL A 79 7.74 10.18 -1.17
N GLY A 80 8.27 8.95 -1.28
CA GLY A 80 9.27 8.38 -0.38
C GLY A 80 8.73 7.20 0.42
N VAL A 81 9.00 7.16 1.72
CA VAL A 81 8.55 6.10 2.63
C VAL A 81 7.10 6.35 3.05
N CYS A 82 6.24 5.35 2.87
CA CYS A 82 4.84 5.39 3.27
C CYS A 82 4.56 4.49 4.48
N ALA A 83 3.87 5.02 5.49
CA ALA A 83 3.31 4.22 6.57
C ALA A 83 1.85 3.86 6.26
N PHE A 84 1.51 2.58 6.23
CA PHE A 84 0.15 2.10 6.03
C PHE A 84 -0.42 1.59 7.34
N ILE A 85 -1.56 2.12 7.76
CA ILE A 85 -2.29 1.65 8.93
C ILE A 85 -3.66 1.17 8.43
N THR A 86 -3.90 -0.13 8.50
CA THR A 86 -5.10 -0.75 7.90
C THR A 86 -6.04 -1.33 8.95
N PRO A 87 -7.35 -1.31 8.70
CA PRO A 87 -8.35 -1.77 9.65
C PRO A 87 -8.55 -3.28 9.54
N TRP A 88 -9.49 -3.80 10.33
CA TRP A 88 -9.71 -5.23 10.49
C TRP A 88 -10.70 -5.88 9.51
N ASN A 89 -11.51 -5.07 8.83
CA ASN A 89 -12.68 -5.57 8.10
C ASN A 89 -12.35 -6.17 6.73
N SER A 90 -11.34 -5.68 6.02
CA SER A 90 -10.87 -6.29 4.76
C SER A 90 -9.34 -6.11 4.60
N PRO A 91 -8.52 -6.76 5.46
CA PRO A 91 -7.07 -6.58 5.49
C PRO A 91 -6.39 -6.64 4.12
N LEU A 92 -6.61 -7.70 3.34
CA LEU A 92 -5.92 -7.88 2.05
C LEU A 92 -6.32 -6.83 1.01
N MET A 93 -7.64 -6.62 0.84
CA MET A 93 -8.16 -5.69 -0.16
C MET A 93 -7.72 -4.25 0.12
N LEU A 94 -7.83 -3.80 1.37
CA LEU A 94 -7.48 -2.44 1.76
C LEU A 94 -5.98 -2.18 1.68
N VAL A 95 -5.15 -3.21 1.86
CA VAL A 95 -3.71 -3.09 1.60
C VAL A 95 -3.44 -3.03 0.09
N ALA A 96 -4.09 -3.85 -0.75
CA ALA A 96 -3.88 -3.77 -2.19
C ALA A 96 -4.18 -2.38 -2.76
N TRP A 97 -5.23 -1.71 -2.28
CA TRP A 97 -5.57 -0.34 -2.67
C TRP A 97 -4.47 0.69 -2.35
N LYS A 98 -3.61 0.41 -1.37
CA LYS A 98 -2.53 1.29 -0.93
C LYS A 98 -1.19 0.86 -1.52
N LEU A 99 -0.90 -0.44 -1.49
CA LEU A 99 0.35 -1.06 -1.90
C LEU A 99 0.54 -0.96 -3.41
N ALA A 100 -0.49 -1.28 -4.18
CA ALA A 100 -0.39 -1.29 -5.62
C ALA A 100 0.00 0.08 -6.22
N PRO A 101 -0.68 1.20 -5.89
CA PRO A 101 -0.25 2.52 -6.36
C PRO A 101 1.11 2.96 -5.79
N ALA A 102 1.42 2.62 -4.54
CA ALA A 102 2.69 3.01 -3.92
C ALA A 102 3.89 2.36 -4.61
N LEU A 103 3.81 1.05 -4.89
CA LEU A 103 4.86 0.34 -5.61
C LEU A 103 4.96 0.81 -7.06
N ALA A 104 3.85 1.08 -7.74
CA ALA A 104 3.86 1.62 -9.09
C ALA A 104 4.59 2.98 -9.15
N ALA A 105 4.31 3.87 -8.20
CA ALA A 105 4.98 5.16 -8.05
C ALA A 105 6.47 5.05 -7.68
N GLY A 106 6.89 3.93 -7.07
CA GLY A 106 8.27 3.71 -6.62
C GLY A 106 8.51 4.11 -5.15
N CYS A 107 7.46 4.05 -4.33
CA CYS A 107 7.56 4.27 -2.88
C CYS A 107 7.98 2.97 -2.16
N THR A 108 8.56 3.11 -0.98
CA THR A 108 8.72 2.00 -0.03
C THR A 108 7.65 2.09 1.04
N VAL A 109 7.29 0.95 1.65
CA VAL A 109 6.15 0.89 2.57
C VAL A 109 6.49 0.17 3.87
N VAL A 110 5.91 0.65 4.96
CA VAL A 110 5.84 -0.05 6.24
C VAL A 110 4.37 -0.20 6.61
N ILE A 111 3.91 -1.44 6.69
CA ILE A 111 2.50 -1.78 6.88
C ILE A 111 2.28 -2.21 8.33
N LYS A 112 1.30 -1.59 8.98
CA LYS A 112 0.81 -1.98 10.30
C LYS A 112 -0.65 -2.41 10.19
N PRO A 113 -0.94 -3.72 10.09
CA PRO A 113 -2.32 -4.21 10.09
C PRO A 113 -2.97 -3.99 11.45
N SER A 114 -4.30 -4.08 11.49
CA SER A 114 -5.02 -4.16 12.74
C SER A 114 -4.52 -5.35 13.56
N GLU A 115 -4.33 -5.11 14.85
CA GLU A 115 -4.00 -6.11 15.87
C GLU A 115 -5.06 -7.23 15.98
N TYR A 116 -6.28 -7.01 15.49
CA TYR A 116 -7.34 -8.00 15.49
C TYR A 116 -7.26 -8.98 14.32
N THR A 117 -6.75 -8.54 13.16
CA THR A 117 -6.77 -9.34 11.93
C THR A 117 -5.51 -9.08 11.09
N SER A 118 -4.44 -9.78 11.43
CA SER A 118 -3.12 -9.60 10.80
C SER A 118 -2.65 -10.82 10.01
N ALA A 119 -3.30 -11.98 10.19
CA ALA A 119 -2.79 -13.27 9.73
C ALA A 119 -2.76 -13.36 8.20
N SER A 120 -3.84 -12.97 7.54
CA SER A 120 -3.94 -13.03 6.07
C SER A 120 -2.91 -12.13 5.40
N LEU A 121 -2.71 -10.94 5.97
CA LEU A 121 -1.77 -9.98 5.43
C LEU A 121 -0.31 -10.40 5.67
N LEU A 122 0.01 -10.95 6.84
CA LEU A 122 1.34 -11.50 7.11
C LEU A 122 1.68 -12.61 6.11
N GLU A 123 0.73 -13.52 5.84
CA GLU A 123 0.92 -14.58 4.84
C GLU A 123 1.12 -14.00 3.43
N PHE A 124 0.28 -13.04 3.02
CA PHE A 124 0.42 -12.42 1.71
C PHE A 124 1.75 -11.66 1.54
N VAL A 125 2.16 -10.88 2.54
CA VAL A 125 3.43 -10.13 2.50
C VAL A 125 4.63 -11.08 2.48
N LYS A 126 4.56 -12.21 3.19
CA LYS A 126 5.58 -13.26 3.12
C LYS A 126 5.73 -13.79 1.69
N LEU A 127 4.63 -14.19 1.04
CA LEU A 127 4.63 -14.65 -0.35
C LEU A 127 5.21 -13.59 -1.30
N VAL A 128 4.86 -12.32 -1.10
CA VAL A 128 5.40 -11.21 -1.90
C VAL A 128 6.91 -11.05 -1.74
N ILE A 129 7.42 -11.14 -0.51
CA ILE A 129 8.87 -11.00 -0.23
C ILE A 129 9.64 -12.20 -0.78
N GLU A 130 9.11 -13.42 -0.65
CA GLU A 130 9.78 -14.65 -1.02
C GLU A 130 9.76 -14.92 -2.54
N GLU A 131 8.65 -14.61 -3.23
CA GLU A 131 8.44 -15.06 -4.62
C GLU A 131 8.32 -13.93 -5.66
N ALA A 132 8.02 -12.67 -5.27
CA ALA A 132 7.75 -11.62 -6.26
C ALA A 132 9.00 -10.85 -6.75
N GLU A 133 10.18 -11.18 -6.22
CA GLU A 133 11.45 -10.46 -6.45
C GLU A 133 11.37 -8.97 -6.05
N VAL A 134 10.62 -8.66 -4.99
CA VAL A 134 10.61 -7.32 -4.39
C VAL A 134 11.97 -7.09 -3.70
N PRO A 135 12.68 -5.99 -3.99
CA PRO A 135 13.95 -5.72 -3.33
C PRO A 135 13.79 -5.63 -1.80
N PRO A 136 14.76 -6.13 -1.02
CA PRO A 136 14.71 -6.06 0.44
C PRO A 136 14.46 -4.65 0.96
N GLY A 137 13.54 -4.51 1.92
CA GLY A 137 13.17 -3.24 2.52
C GLY A 137 12.16 -2.39 1.75
N VAL A 138 11.73 -2.80 0.54
CA VAL A 138 10.69 -2.09 -0.22
C VAL A 138 9.31 -2.29 0.39
N VAL A 139 8.98 -3.53 0.80
CA VAL A 139 7.75 -3.87 1.52
C VAL A 139 8.12 -4.42 2.89
N ASN A 140 7.62 -3.78 3.94
CA ASN A 140 7.85 -4.17 5.32
C ASN A 140 6.50 -4.27 6.04
N ILE A 141 6.39 -5.18 7.00
CA ILE A 141 5.21 -5.33 7.84
C ILE A 141 5.64 -5.41 9.31
N VAL A 142 4.91 -4.71 10.17
CA VAL A 142 5.12 -4.70 11.62
C VAL A 142 3.77 -4.78 12.33
N THR A 143 3.65 -5.70 13.28
CA THR A 143 2.44 -5.89 14.08
C THR A 143 2.58 -5.27 15.46
N GLY A 144 1.44 -4.92 16.07
CA GLY A 144 1.37 -4.33 17.40
C GLY A 144 0.26 -3.31 17.51
N TYR A 145 -0.01 -2.82 18.73
CA TYR A 145 -1.11 -1.89 19.00
C TYR A 145 -0.93 -0.51 18.35
N GLY A 146 -2.04 0.18 18.08
CA GLY A 146 -2.03 1.51 17.47
C GLY A 146 -1.15 2.53 18.19
N GLN A 147 -1.21 2.59 19.52
CA GLN A 147 -0.39 3.51 20.33
C GLN A 147 1.10 3.14 20.32
N VAL A 148 1.42 1.84 20.32
CA VAL A 148 2.80 1.34 20.46
C VAL A 148 3.55 1.36 19.12
N VAL A 149 2.87 1.07 18.01
CA VAL A 149 3.50 0.93 16.69
C VAL A 149 2.96 1.97 15.70
N GLY A 150 1.66 2.24 15.73
CA GLY A 150 1.02 3.17 14.80
C GLY A 150 1.46 4.63 15.01
N GLU A 151 1.38 5.16 16.23
CA GLU A 151 1.80 6.54 16.50
C GLU A 151 3.28 6.79 16.21
N PRO A 152 4.23 5.91 16.60
CA PRO A 152 5.62 6.05 16.18
C PRO A 152 5.80 6.05 14.67
N LEU A 153 5.09 5.20 13.92
CA LEU A 153 5.14 5.23 12.45
C LEU A 153 4.65 6.55 11.86
N VAL A 154 3.54 7.10 12.39
CA VAL A 154 2.98 8.39 11.93
C VAL A 154 3.94 9.55 12.21
N THR A 155 4.59 9.54 13.37
CA THR A 155 5.47 10.63 13.82
C THR A 155 6.92 10.49 13.35
N HIS A 156 7.30 9.34 12.78
CA HIS A 156 8.68 9.09 12.38
C HIS A 156 9.17 10.10 11.32
N PRO A 157 10.37 10.70 11.47
CA PRO A 157 10.85 11.75 10.58
C PRO A 157 11.07 11.28 9.14
N LYS A 158 11.43 10.01 8.93
CA LYS A 158 11.64 9.43 7.58
C LYS A 158 10.37 9.03 6.84
N VAL A 159 9.21 9.01 7.51
CA VAL A 159 7.93 8.72 6.83
C VAL A 159 7.45 9.99 6.15
N ALA A 160 7.19 9.91 4.84
CA ALA A 160 6.77 11.05 4.03
C ALA A 160 5.25 11.10 3.83
N LYS A 161 4.58 9.94 3.91
CA LYS A 161 3.13 9.82 3.74
C LYS A 161 2.55 8.79 4.69
N VAL A 162 1.38 9.08 5.24
CA VAL A 162 0.56 8.11 5.97
C VAL A 162 -0.66 7.78 5.12
N ALA A 163 -0.95 6.48 4.96
CA ALA A 163 -2.20 6.02 4.39
C ALA A 163 -2.97 5.25 5.46
N PHE A 164 -4.06 5.83 5.94
CA PHE A 164 -4.86 5.31 7.04
C PHE A 164 -6.24 4.87 6.54
N THR A 165 -6.75 3.77 7.08
CA THR A 165 -8.18 3.46 6.97
C THR A 165 -8.63 2.90 8.31
N GLY A 166 -9.73 3.41 8.84
CA GLY A 166 -10.23 3.07 10.17
C GLY A 166 -11.26 4.09 10.66
N GLY A 167 -11.53 4.10 11.97
CA GLY A 167 -12.52 5.00 12.56
C GLY A 167 -12.10 6.48 12.53
N THR A 168 -13.09 7.37 12.50
CA THR A 168 -12.90 8.83 12.40
C THR A 168 -12.04 9.39 13.53
N ALA A 169 -12.26 8.98 14.78
CA ALA A 169 -11.48 9.47 15.92
C ALA A 169 -9.97 9.19 15.77
N THR A 170 -9.62 7.96 15.38
CA THR A 170 -8.22 7.60 15.08
C THR A 170 -7.70 8.33 13.84
N GLY A 171 -8.54 8.53 12.81
CA GLY A 171 -8.18 9.30 11.62
C GLY A 171 -7.86 10.76 11.93
N SER A 172 -8.64 11.41 12.79
CA SER A 172 -8.35 12.77 13.28
C SER A 172 -7.02 12.82 14.02
N ARG A 173 -6.79 11.87 14.94
CA ARG A 173 -5.53 11.74 15.67
C ARG A 173 -4.32 11.55 14.75
N VAL A 174 -4.45 10.70 13.72
CA VAL A 174 -3.39 10.49 12.72
C VAL A 174 -3.08 11.80 11.97
N ASN A 175 -4.10 12.57 11.59
CA ASN A 175 -3.92 13.86 10.92
C ASN A 175 -3.21 14.89 11.82
N GLU A 176 -3.63 15.02 13.08
CA GLU A 176 -2.99 15.91 14.05
C GLU A 176 -1.50 15.59 14.24
N LEU A 177 -1.16 14.31 14.35
CA LEU A 177 0.23 13.86 14.49
C LEU A 177 1.04 14.13 13.22
N ALA A 178 0.48 13.81 12.04
CA ALA A 178 1.11 14.02 10.74
C ALA A 178 1.37 15.50 10.44
N ALA A 179 0.48 16.39 10.89
CA ALA A 179 0.56 17.84 10.65
C ALA A 179 1.85 18.45 11.21
N LYS A 180 2.38 17.91 12.33
CA LYS A 180 3.64 18.39 12.94
C LYS A 180 4.84 18.34 12.00
N THR A 181 4.80 17.49 10.99
CA THR A 181 5.86 17.37 9.98
C THR A 181 5.31 17.46 8.54
N PHE A 182 4.13 18.05 8.38
CA PHE A 182 3.45 18.27 7.10
C PHE A 182 3.34 17.01 6.21
N LYS A 183 3.21 15.83 6.82
CA LYS A 183 3.06 14.58 6.05
C LYS A 183 1.72 14.56 5.34
N LYS A 184 1.68 14.03 4.12
CA LYS A 184 0.42 13.78 3.43
C LYS A 184 -0.33 12.63 4.11
N VAL A 185 -1.62 12.82 4.39
CA VAL A 185 -2.51 11.79 4.93
C VAL A 185 -3.61 11.48 3.91
N SER A 186 -3.97 10.20 3.77
CA SER A 186 -5.09 9.73 2.94
C SER A 186 -5.74 8.48 3.51
#